data_AF-A0A957U3C0-F1
#
_entry.id   AF-A0A957U3C0-F1
#
_cell.length_a   1.000
_cell.length_b   1.000
_cell.length_c   1.000
_cell.angle_alpha   90.00
_cell.angle_beta   90.00
_cell.angle_gamma   90.00
#
_symmetry.space_group_name_H-M   'P 1'
#
loop_
_entity.id
_entity.type
_entity.pdbx_description
1 polymer ?
#
loop_
_entity_poly.entity_id
_entity_poly.type
_entity_poly.pdbx_seq_one_letter_code
_entity_poly.pdbx_strand_id
1 'polypeptide(L)'
;MPQQQHKAAAQERFRRELTKSQMADLLSMISGENTDLVQFDEVAKRLKARQRIEMGTQMVRLDQIVGSVGRYRDFNREFLPRSGADKGRWTQIDAMMNSLEGLPPVELFKIGDVYFVRDGNHRVSVAQANGLSHIEAYVTEYKTSIPVSVSDFERDQWLIKAEHADFKNQTKLNELRPDAVIELTEPGRYEILLRHIEVHRYLRNEESQRNNEESLGWYEAVASWYDNVYMPMIEAIRHYNVLDQFPERTETDVYLWIAHHREQISQRYGLAPLSPDVAVATFREVHSERLLERTVKSVRLGLHRAFGLTETPLGMTEEEYLEARKRHDAGEISLGEAEELNREHVVEQAPADDADETEAVDSPPQTPGFIPAPTES
;
A
#
# COMPACT_ATOMS: atom_id res chain seq x y z
N MET A 1 49.13 23.12 -3.51
CA MET A 1 48.02 23.13 -4.49
C MET A 1 47.16 21.85 -4.59
N PRO A 2 47.30 20.76 -3.79
CA PRO A 2 46.36 19.62 -3.86
C PRO A 2 44.92 19.95 -3.46
N GLN A 3 44.72 20.73 -2.39
CA GLN A 3 43.39 21.05 -1.84
C GLN A 3 42.48 21.82 -2.81
N GLN A 4 43.04 22.66 -3.70
CA GLN A 4 42.23 23.39 -4.70
C GLN A 4 41.75 22.48 -5.84
N GLN A 5 42.53 21.47 -6.21
CA GLN A 5 42.15 20.50 -7.25
C GLN A 5 41.02 19.59 -6.78
N HIS A 6 41.08 19.07 -5.54
CA HIS A 6 40.01 18.25 -4.97
C HIS A 6 38.67 19.00 -4.89
N LYS A 7 38.70 20.30 -4.55
CA LYS A 7 37.49 21.13 -4.46
C LYS A 7 36.82 21.37 -5.81
N ALA A 8 37.60 21.59 -6.88
CA ALA A 8 37.06 21.78 -8.22
C ALA A 8 36.43 20.49 -8.76
N ALA A 9 37.12 19.36 -8.61
CA ALA A 9 36.61 18.04 -8.99
C ALA A 9 35.31 17.69 -8.24
N ALA A 10 35.23 18.03 -6.94
CA ALA A 10 34.03 17.82 -6.14
C ALA A 10 32.82 18.61 -6.65
N GLN A 11 33.01 19.86 -7.07
CA GLN A 11 31.93 20.68 -7.63
C GLN A 11 31.42 20.13 -8.96
N GLU A 12 32.31 19.59 -9.79
CA GLU A 12 31.95 18.97 -11.06
C GLU A 12 31.17 17.66 -10.85
N ARG A 13 31.62 16.79 -9.94
CA ARG A 13 30.89 15.59 -9.56
C ARG A 13 29.50 15.89 -9.02
N PHE A 14 29.37 16.88 -8.12
CA PHE A 14 28.06 17.29 -7.61
C PHE A 14 27.10 17.68 -8.74
N ARG A 15 27.56 18.49 -9.71
CA ARG A 15 26.74 18.90 -10.86
C ARG A 15 26.30 17.68 -11.68
N ARG A 16 27.21 16.73 -11.92
CA ARG A 16 26.92 15.51 -12.65
C ARG A 16 25.85 14.68 -11.95
N GLU A 17 25.97 14.44 -10.66
CA GLU A 17 24.98 13.64 -9.91
C GLU A 17 23.62 14.34 -9.77
N LEU A 18 23.61 15.68 -9.63
CA LEU A 18 22.37 16.46 -9.66
C LEU A 18 21.65 16.34 -11.00
N THR A 19 22.38 16.43 -12.12
CA THR A 19 21.80 16.24 -13.47
C THR A 19 21.24 14.83 -13.65
N LYS A 20 21.93 13.79 -13.14
CA LYS A 20 21.40 12.42 -13.16
C LYS A 20 20.11 12.30 -12.34
N SER A 21 20.06 12.87 -11.13
CA SER A 21 18.84 12.87 -10.30
C SER A 21 17.66 13.49 -11.05
N GLN A 22 17.89 14.63 -11.71
CA GLN A 22 16.86 15.32 -12.49
C GLN A 22 16.36 14.46 -13.66
N MET A 23 17.24 13.77 -14.37
CA MET A 23 16.84 12.85 -15.45
C MET A 23 16.02 11.67 -14.91
N ALA A 24 16.44 11.07 -13.78
CA ALA A 24 15.70 9.99 -13.14
C ALA A 24 14.31 10.43 -12.68
N ASP A 25 14.20 11.60 -12.04
CA ASP A 25 12.92 12.18 -11.60
C ASP A 25 12.00 12.55 -12.79
N LEU A 26 12.56 12.94 -13.94
CA LEU A 26 11.77 13.17 -15.16
C LEU A 26 11.22 11.85 -15.76
N LEU A 27 12.04 10.79 -15.78
CA LEU A 27 11.63 9.48 -16.27
C LEU A 27 10.56 8.86 -15.37
N SER A 28 10.66 9.06 -14.05
CA SER A 28 9.70 8.51 -13.10
C SER A 28 8.31 9.14 -13.20
N MET A 29 8.20 10.40 -13.62
CA MET A 29 6.90 11.00 -13.93
C MET A 29 6.17 10.32 -15.11
N ILE A 30 6.91 9.64 -15.98
CA ILE A 30 6.35 8.88 -17.11
C ILE A 30 6.02 7.45 -16.68
N SER A 31 6.89 6.80 -15.88
CA SER A 31 6.65 5.44 -15.37
C SER A 31 5.66 5.39 -14.20
N GLY A 32 5.45 6.49 -13.50
CA GLY A 32 4.67 6.57 -12.26
C GLY A 32 5.42 6.05 -11.02
N GLU A 33 6.71 5.75 -11.14
CA GLU A 33 7.52 5.22 -10.03
C GLU A 33 7.83 6.30 -8.99
N ASN A 34 7.85 5.90 -7.71
CA ASN A 34 8.27 6.79 -6.64
C ASN A 34 9.81 6.86 -6.59
N THR A 35 10.36 8.05 -6.82
CA THR A 35 11.80 8.29 -6.76
C THR A 35 12.29 8.80 -5.41
N ASP A 36 11.41 8.98 -4.43
CA ASP A 36 11.82 9.35 -3.08
C ASP A 36 12.54 8.19 -2.37
N LEU A 37 13.41 8.52 -1.41
CA LEU A 37 14.00 7.49 -0.55
C LEU A 37 12.92 6.78 0.26
N VAL A 38 13.08 5.47 0.41
CA VAL A 38 12.20 4.67 1.26
C VAL A 38 12.32 5.14 2.72
N GLN A 39 11.18 5.43 3.34
CA GLN A 39 11.12 5.93 4.71
C GLN A 39 11.24 4.78 5.71
N PHE A 40 12.28 4.82 6.55
CA PHE A 40 12.51 3.79 7.55
C PHE A 40 11.31 3.57 8.49
N ASP A 41 10.69 4.64 8.98
CA ASP A 41 9.61 4.55 9.96
C ASP A 41 8.38 3.82 9.40
N GLU A 42 8.08 4.03 8.12
CA GLU A 42 7.00 3.31 7.43
C GLU A 42 7.32 1.83 7.31
N VAL A 43 8.53 1.51 6.86
CA VAL A 43 9.00 0.12 6.71
C VAL A 43 9.03 -0.59 8.05
N ALA A 44 9.60 0.02 9.08
CA ALA A 44 9.69 -0.54 10.42
C ALA A 44 8.29 -0.77 11.03
N LYS A 45 7.35 0.15 10.81
CA LYS A 45 5.96 0.01 11.27
C LYS A 45 5.27 -1.17 10.59
N ARG A 46 5.26 -1.20 9.25
CA ARG A 46 4.56 -2.24 8.47
C ARG A 46 5.21 -3.62 8.63
N LEU A 47 6.54 -3.70 8.71
CA LEU A 47 7.25 -4.96 8.97
C LEU A 47 7.29 -5.35 10.45
N LYS A 48 6.61 -4.60 11.34
CA LYS A 48 6.58 -4.82 12.79
C LYS A 48 7.97 -4.96 13.41
N ALA A 49 8.95 -4.25 12.87
CA ALA A 49 10.34 -4.32 13.29
C ALA A 49 10.55 -3.46 14.55
N ARG A 50 10.48 -4.08 15.73
CA ARG A 50 10.47 -3.36 17.03
C ARG A 50 11.72 -3.57 17.87
N GLN A 51 12.29 -4.78 17.86
CA GLN A 51 13.43 -5.12 18.70
C GLN A 51 14.72 -4.63 18.07
N ARG A 52 15.52 -3.87 18.84
CA ARG A 52 16.79 -3.29 18.40
C ARG A 52 17.97 -4.08 18.94
N ILE A 53 18.98 -4.28 18.11
CA ILE A 53 20.24 -4.97 18.47
C ILE A 53 21.40 -4.14 17.91
N GLU A 54 22.34 -3.75 18.77
CA GLU A 54 23.56 -3.08 18.33
C GLU A 54 24.53 -4.11 17.73
N MET A 55 24.94 -3.88 16.48
CA MET A 55 25.77 -4.80 15.70
C MET A 55 27.23 -4.32 15.59
N GLY A 56 27.54 -3.15 16.15
CA GLY A 56 28.86 -2.51 16.10
C GLY A 56 29.22 -1.97 14.71
N THR A 57 30.51 -1.79 14.47
CA THR A 57 31.06 -1.27 13.21
C THR A 57 31.19 -2.37 12.16
N GLN A 58 30.70 -2.12 10.95
CA GLN A 58 30.71 -3.07 9.83
C GLN A 58 30.98 -2.35 8.50
N MET A 59 31.58 -3.07 7.56
CA MET A 59 31.62 -2.65 6.15
C MET A 59 30.32 -3.09 5.48
N VAL A 60 29.51 -2.12 5.05
CA VAL A 60 28.20 -2.35 4.43
C VAL A 60 28.26 -2.04 2.95
N ARG A 61 27.65 -2.88 2.11
CA ARG A 61 27.54 -2.61 0.68
C ARG A 61 26.60 -1.46 0.41
N LEU A 62 26.99 -0.55 -0.47
CA LEU A 62 26.18 0.63 -0.80
C LEU A 62 24.87 0.28 -1.52
N ASP A 63 24.81 -0.83 -2.24
CA ASP A 63 23.61 -1.31 -2.94
C ASP A 63 22.60 -2.03 -2.03
N GLN A 64 22.95 -2.26 -0.76
CA GLN A 64 22.00 -2.72 0.26
C GLN A 64 21.35 -1.56 1.02
N ILE A 65 21.78 -0.32 0.78
CA ILE A 65 21.21 0.88 1.41
C ILE A 65 20.03 1.35 0.55
N VAL A 66 18.81 1.14 1.04
CA VAL A 66 17.58 1.33 0.25
C VAL A 66 16.77 2.58 0.65
N GLY A 67 17.11 3.21 1.78
CA GLY A 67 16.30 4.30 2.31
C GLY A 67 16.94 5.07 3.46
N SER A 68 16.17 5.94 4.10
CA SER A 68 16.65 6.76 5.23
C SER A 68 15.57 7.00 6.28
N VAL A 69 16.00 7.28 7.52
CA VAL A 69 15.15 7.75 8.62
C VAL A 69 14.73 9.21 8.40
N GLY A 70 15.47 9.99 7.61
CA GLY A 70 15.13 11.39 7.35
C GLY A 70 15.79 11.92 6.08
N ARG A 71 15.46 13.16 5.70
CA ARG A 71 15.97 13.79 4.46
C ARG A 71 15.65 13.00 3.18
N TYR A 72 14.54 12.25 3.18
CA TYR A 72 14.10 11.45 2.03
C TYR A 72 13.68 12.28 0.81
N ARG A 73 13.58 13.62 0.96
CA ARG A 73 13.33 14.57 -0.15
C ARG A 73 14.61 15.22 -0.68
N ASP A 74 15.69 15.21 0.10
CA ASP A 74 16.97 15.82 -0.29
C ASP A 74 17.71 14.94 -1.30
N PHE A 75 17.38 13.65 -1.35
CA PHE A 75 17.98 12.65 -2.22
C PHE A 75 16.89 11.80 -2.86
N ASN A 76 17.16 11.28 -4.06
CA ASN A 76 16.29 10.28 -4.69
C ASN A 76 16.61 8.86 -4.18
N ARG A 77 15.88 7.85 -4.65
CA ARG A 77 16.02 6.43 -4.26
C ARG A 77 17.42 5.85 -4.48
N GLU A 78 18.17 6.42 -5.43
CA GLU A 78 19.58 6.07 -5.70
C GLU A 78 20.57 6.94 -4.92
N PHE A 79 20.13 7.62 -3.85
CA PHE A 79 20.94 8.58 -3.08
C PHE A 79 21.59 9.69 -3.92
N LEU A 80 21.06 10.00 -5.11
CA LEU A 80 21.50 11.14 -5.90
C LEU A 80 20.94 12.42 -5.28
N PRO A 81 21.76 13.48 -5.16
CA PRO A 81 21.34 14.73 -4.55
C PRO A 81 20.28 15.43 -5.42
N ARG A 82 19.21 15.91 -4.78
CA ARG A 82 18.21 16.79 -5.39
C ARG A 82 18.51 18.25 -5.12
N SER A 83 17.69 19.14 -5.68
CA SER A 83 17.85 20.61 -5.52
C SER A 83 17.87 21.09 -4.06
N GLY A 84 17.27 20.32 -3.13
CA GLY A 84 17.29 20.61 -1.69
C GLY A 84 18.57 20.18 -0.96
N ALA A 85 19.44 19.40 -1.59
CA ALA A 85 20.68 18.94 -0.97
C ALA A 85 21.69 20.08 -0.78
N ASP A 86 22.39 20.08 0.35
CA ASP A 86 23.42 21.07 0.65
C ASP A 86 24.68 20.80 -0.20
N LYS A 87 24.81 21.56 -1.30
CA LYS A 87 25.97 21.52 -2.19
C LYS A 87 27.29 21.78 -1.47
N GLY A 88 27.31 22.72 -0.52
CA GLY A 88 28.53 23.07 0.22
C GLY A 88 29.02 21.88 1.04
N ARG A 89 28.10 21.27 1.79
CA ARG A 89 28.38 20.08 2.58
C ARG A 89 28.74 18.87 1.72
N TRP A 90 28.02 18.63 0.62
CA TRP A 90 28.31 17.52 -0.30
C TRP A 90 29.72 17.63 -0.90
N THR A 91 30.08 18.81 -1.41
CA THR A 91 31.40 19.02 -2.03
C THR A 91 32.54 18.98 -1.02
N GLN A 92 32.31 19.41 0.23
CA GLN A 92 33.27 19.26 1.32
C GLN A 92 33.52 17.79 1.65
N ILE A 93 32.45 17.00 1.78
CA ILE A 93 32.56 15.56 2.09
C ILE A 93 33.27 14.83 0.95
N ASP A 94 32.98 15.14 -0.31
CA ASP A 94 33.67 14.56 -1.47
C ASP A 94 35.16 14.90 -1.49
N ALA A 95 35.52 16.15 -1.18
CA ALA A 95 36.93 16.55 -1.09
C ALA A 95 37.66 15.84 0.06
N MET A 96 37.02 15.66 1.21
CA MET A 96 37.58 14.92 2.36
C MET A 96 37.72 13.42 2.08
N MET A 97 36.73 12.79 1.44
CA MET A 97 36.78 11.37 1.10
C MET A 97 37.91 11.04 0.12
N ASN A 98 38.28 12.00 -0.74
CA ASN A 98 39.40 11.90 -1.66
C ASN A 98 40.73 12.43 -1.07
N SER A 99 40.75 12.77 0.22
CA SER A 99 41.94 13.17 0.98
C SER A 99 42.42 12.03 1.90
N LEU A 100 43.51 12.25 2.63
CA LEU A 100 44.03 11.30 3.62
C LEU A 100 43.34 11.40 4.98
N GLU A 101 42.41 12.34 5.19
CA GLU A 101 41.78 12.58 6.50
C GLU A 101 40.75 11.51 6.90
N GLY A 102 40.26 10.71 5.95
CA GLY A 102 39.19 9.76 6.20
C GLY A 102 37.88 10.44 6.61
N LEU A 103 36.83 9.65 6.81
CA LEU A 103 35.55 10.14 7.30
C LEU A 103 35.06 9.23 8.43
N PRO A 104 34.36 9.77 9.43
CA PRO A 104 33.74 8.94 10.44
C PRO A 104 32.68 8.01 9.81
N PRO A 105 32.47 6.81 10.38
CA PRO A 105 31.45 5.88 9.90
C PRO A 105 30.06 6.52 9.80
N VAL A 106 29.24 6.00 8.89
CA VAL A 106 27.80 6.34 8.84
C VAL A 106 27.02 5.60 9.93
N GLU A 107 25.82 6.05 10.26
CA GLU A 107 24.92 5.30 11.14
C GLU A 107 23.79 4.68 10.30
N LEU A 108 23.66 3.36 10.36
CA LEU A 108 22.67 2.61 9.59
C LEU A 108 21.74 1.80 10.50
N PHE A 109 20.46 1.79 10.17
CA PHE A 109 19.50 0.82 10.68
C PHE A 109 19.34 -0.33 9.69
N LYS A 110 19.35 -1.57 10.18
CA LYS A 110 19.17 -2.78 9.36
C LYS A 110 17.80 -3.39 9.61
N ILE A 111 17.06 -3.76 8.56
CA ILE A 111 15.85 -4.60 8.64
C ILE A 111 16.00 -5.71 7.59
N GLY A 112 15.93 -6.97 8.01
CA GLY A 112 16.24 -8.09 7.10
C GLY A 112 17.66 -7.95 6.55
N ASP A 113 17.79 -7.91 5.22
CA ASP A 113 19.07 -7.76 4.50
C ASP A 113 19.31 -6.36 3.92
N VAL A 114 18.48 -5.38 4.29
CA VAL A 114 18.56 -4.00 3.80
C VAL A 114 18.90 -3.01 4.90
N TYR A 115 19.43 -1.85 4.49
CA TYR A 115 19.91 -0.80 5.37
C TYR A 115 19.24 0.54 5.08
N PHE A 116 19.06 1.31 6.13
CA PHE A 116 18.48 2.65 6.12
C PHE A 116 19.44 3.62 6.79
N VAL A 117 19.71 4.75 6.15
CA VAL A 117 20.60 5.75 6.72
C VAL A 117 19.91 6.49 7.85
N ARG A 118 20.47 6.39 9.06
CA ARG A 118 20.09 7.24 10.20
C ARG A 118 20.87 8.54 10.20
N ASP A 119 22.18 8.46 10.00
CA ASP A 119 23.07 9.62 9.82
C ASP A 119 24.10 9.38 8.70
N GLY A 120 24.38 10.44 7.92
CA GLY A 120 25.39 10.41 6.88
C GLY A 120 24.90 10.26 5.45
N ASN A 121 23.66 10.69 5.12
CA ASN A 121 23.11 10.65 3.77
C ASN A 121 24.05 11.23 2.69
N HIS A 122 24.74 12.34 3.00
CA HIS A 122 25.70 12.94 2.09
C HIS A 122 26.95 12.05 1.89
N ARG A 123 27.41 11.35 2.93
CA ARG A 123 28.55 10.42 2.83
C ARG A 123 28.20 9.22 1.96
N VAL A 124 26.99 8.68 2.08
CA VAL A 124 26.48 7.59 1.22
C VAL A 124 26.40 8.05 -0.24
N SER A 125 25.76 9.20 -0.49
CA SER A 125 25.66 9.81 -1.83
C SER A 125 27.03 10.03 -2.47
N VAL A 126 27.97 10.62 -1.73
CA VAL A 126 29.35 10.84 -2.18
C VAL A 126 30.07 9.52 -2.44
N ALA A 127 29.94 8.53 -1.55
CA ALA A 127 30.58 7.22 -1.72
C ALA A 127 30.12 6.53 -3.01
N GLN A 128 28.82 6.56 -3.30
CA GLN A 128 28.26 6.05 -4.55
C GLN A 128 28.75 6.84 -5.77
N ALA A 129 28.79 8.18 -5.69
CA ALA A 129 29.30 9.04 -6.76
C ALA A 129 30.80 8.81 -7.08
N ASN A 130 31.56 8.37 -6.07
CA ASN A 130 32.96 7.95 -6.20
C ASN A 130 33.13 6.50 -6.68
N GLY A 131 32.05 5.75 -6.87
CA GLY A 131 32.09 4.36 -7.31
C GLY A 131 32.62 3.39 -6.25
N LEU A 132 32.55 3.75 -4.97
CA LEU A 132 32.87 2.83 -3.89
C LEU A 132 31.83 1.70 -3.86
N SER A 133 32.23 0.50 -3.44
CA SER A 133 31.30 -0.63 -3.28
C SER A 133 30.77 -0.76 -1.85
N HIS A 134 31.55 -0.31 -0.87
CA HIS A 134 31.24 -0.44 0.55
C HIS A 134 31.51 0.86 1.31
N ILE A 135 30.86 1.01 2.45
CA ILE A 135 31.06 2.11 3.40
C ILE A 135 31.13 1.56 4.83
N GLU A 136 31.97 2.16 5.66
CA GLU A 136 32.04 1.82 7.08
C GLU A 136 30.85 2.42 7.83
N ALA A 137 30.18 1.61 8.65
CA ALA A 137 28.94 1.99 9.33
C ALA A 137 28.85 1.43 10.75
N TYR A 138 28.29 2.21 11.68
CA TYR A 138 27.69 1.69 12.91
C TYR A 138 26.29 1.17 12.59
N VAL A 139 26.05 -0.11 12.86
CA VAL A 139 24.81 -0.79 12.49
C VAL A 139 23.95 -1.09 13.72
N THR A 140 22.67 -0.72 13.67
CA THR A 140 21.64 -1.18 14.62
C THR A 140 20.60 -2.00 13.86
N GLU A 141 20.44 -3.28 14.20
CA GLU A 141 19.47 -4.16 13.58
C GLU A 141 18.10 -4.06 14.27
N TYR A 142 17.05 -3.90 13.47
CA TYR A 142 15.66 -3.99 13.87
C TYR A 142 15.09 -5.33 13.40
N LYS A 143 14.80 -6.22 14.36
CA LYS A 143 14.33 -7.58 14.06
C LYS A 143 12.88 -7.57 13.57
N THR A 144 12.64 -8.29 12.49
CA THR A 144 11.32 -8.61 11.93
C THR A 144 11.24 -10.11 11.65
N SER A 145 10.03 -10.67 11.72
CA SER A 145 9.74 -12.04 11.27
C SER A 145 9.44 -12.12 9.77
N ILE A 146 9.34 -10.98 9.08
CA ILE A 146 9.00 -10.88 7.66
C ILE A 146 10.31 -10.75 6.88
N PRO A 147 10.70 -11.75 6.07
CA PRO A 147 11.95 -11.72 5.34
C PRO A 147 11.89 -10.70 4.20
N VAL A 148 12.78 -9.71 4.24
CA VAL A 148 12.93 -8.68 3.22
C VAL A 148 14.37 -8.57 2.73
N SER A 149 14.51 -8.41 1.42
CA SER A 149 15.75 -8.31 0.66
C SER A 149 15.75 -7.05 -0.19
N VAL A 150 16.90 -6.68 -0.77
CA VAL A 150 17.02 -5.51 -1.66
C VAL A 150 16.01 -5.53 -2.81
N SER A 151 15.81 -6.71 -3.43
CA SER A 151 14.89 -6.87 -4.57
C SER A 151 13.43 -6.52 -4.22
N ASP A 152 13.04 -6.67 -2.96
CA ASP A 152 11.69 -6.34 -2.50
C ASP A 152 11.43 -4.81 -2.50
N PHE A 153 12.49 -3.99 -2.44
CA PHE A 153 12.39 -2.54 -2.46
C PHE A 153 12.44 -1.95 -3.86
N GLU A 154 12.83 -2.71 -4.88
CA GLU A 154 12.92 -2.18 -6.25
C GLU A 154 11.57 -1.81 -6.85
N ARG A 155 10.50 -2.53 -6.48
CA ARG A 155 9.12 -2.31 -6.95
C ARG A 155 8.11 -2.29 -5.80
N ASP A 156 8.56 -1.88 -4.62
CA ASP A 156 7.75 -1.84 -3.39
C ASP A 156 7.05 -3.17 -3.05
N GLN A 157 7.60 -4.31 -3.48
CA GLN A 157 7.09 -5.64 -3.18
C GLN A 157 7.14 -5.97 -1.68
N TRP A 158 8.00 -5.28 -0.93
CA TRP A 158 8.03 -5.36 0.54
C TRP A 158 6.67 -4.97 1.16
N LEU A 159 5.87 -4.10 0.51
CA LEU A 159 4.52 -3.75 0.95
C LEU A 159 3.60 -4.98 0.91
N ILE A 160 3.63 -5.73 -0.19
CA ILE A 160 2.83 -6.95 -0.38
C ILE A 160 3.18 -7.97 0.71
N LYS A 161 4.48 -8.14 1.03
CA LYS A 161 4.92 -9.02 2.11
C LYS A 161 4.41 -8.58 3.48
N ALA A 162 4.44 -7.28 3.76
CA ALA A 162 3.92 -6.72 5.00
C ALA A 162 2.41 -6.95 5.13
N GLU A 163 1.65 -6.62 4.08
CA GLU A 163 0.20 -6.81 4.02
C GLU A 163 -0.20 -8.28 4.13
N HIS A 164 0.52 -9.18 3.45
CA HIS A 164 0.29 -10.62 3.55
C HIS A 164 0.52 -11.11 4.98
N ALA A 165 1.59 -10.68 5.65
CA ALA A 165 1.85 -11.04 7.03
C ALA A 165 0.77 -10.48 7.97
N ASP A 166 0.26 -9.27 7.73
CA ASP A 166 -0.85 -8.71 8.48
C ASP A 166 -2.15 -9.49 8.26
N PHE A 167 -2.46 -9.82 7.01
CA PHE A 167 -3.60 -10.66 6.66
C PHE A 167 -3.56 -12.02 7.37
N LYS A 168 -2.42 -12.73 7.32
CA LYS A 168 -2.27 -14.02 8.04
C LYS A 168 -2.47 -13.87 9.54
N ASN A 169 -1.90 -12.81 10.13
CA ASN A 169 -2.02 -12.58 11.57
C ASN A 169 -3.47 -12.26 11.99
N GLN A 170 -4.19 -11.46 11.20
CA GLN A 170 -5.57 -11.08 11.49
C GLN A 170 -6.54 -12.23 11.27
N THR A 171 -6.38 -12.98 10.17
CA THR A 171 -7.33 -14.03 9.78
C THR A 171 -7.04 -15.38 10.44
N LYS A 172 -5.78 -15.63 10.82
CA LYS A 172 -5.30 -16.95 11.27
C LYS A 172 -5.60 -18.06 10.26
N LEU A 173 -5.74 -17.71 8.98
CA LEU A 173 -6.17 -18.66 7.96
C LEU A 173 -5.19 -19.83 7.80
N ASN A 174 -3.90 -19.61 8.00
CA ASN A 174 -2.89 -20.67 7.99
C ASN A 174 -3.07 -21.71 9.12
N GLU A 175 -3.74 -21.35 10.21
CA GLU A 175 -4.08 -22.25 11.31
C GLU A 175 -5.45 -22.92 11.05
N LEU A 176 -6.41 -22.15 10.53
CA LEU A 176 -7.78 -22.62 10.24
C LEU A 176 -7.85 -23.53 9.02
N ARG A 177 -7.09 -23.25 7.97
CA ARG A 177 -7.02 -23.94 6.68
C ARG A 177 -5.56 -24.04 6.23
N PRO A 178 -4.79 -25.05 6.71
CA PRO A 178 -3.35 -25.14 6.45
C PRO A 178 -2.96 -25.22 4.97
N ASP A 179 -3.83 -25.77 4.13
CA ASP A 179 -3.62 -25.91 2.69
C ASP A 179 -4.01 -24.64 1.89
N ALA A 180 -4.48 -23.58 2.57
CA ALA A 180 -4.89 -22.35 1.92
C ALA A 180 -3.69 -21.60 1.34
N VAL A 181 -3.72 -21.40 0.02
CA VAL A 181 -2.78 -20.55 -0.71
C VAL A 181 -3.52 -19.28 -1.13
N ILE A 182 -3.21 -18.19 -0.43
CA ILE A 182 -3.71 -16.84 -0.73
C ILE A 182 -2.49 -15.97 -0.96
N GLU A 183 -2.23 -15.65 -2.23
CA GLU A 183 -1.10 -14.83 -2.64
C GLU A 183 -1.61 -13.77 -3.61
N LEU A 184 -1.21 -12.52 -3.41
CA LEU A 184 -1.59 -11.39 -4.24
C LEU A 184 -0.33 -10.73 -4.80
N THR A 185 -0.43 -10.20 -6.02
CA THR A 185 0.72 -9.62 -6.73
C THR A 185 0.77 -8.09 -6.70
N GLU A 186 -0.25 -7.45 -6.10
CA GLU A 186 -0.34 -5.99 -6.02
C GLU A 186 -0.56 -5.51 -4.56
N PRO A 187 0.05 -4.37 -4.17
CA PRO A 187 -0.21 -3.74 -2.88
C PRO A 187 -1.69 -3.33 -2.70
N GLY A 188 -2.14 -3.24 -1.45
CA GLY A 188 -3.49 -2.85 -1.04
C GLY A 188 -4.55 -3.94 -1.21
N ARG A 189 -4.24 -5.07 -1.85
CA ARG A 189 -5.24 -6.09 -2.21
C ARG A 189 -5.69 -6.96 -1.03
N TYR A 190 -4.84 -7.15 -0.03
CA TYR A 190 -5.22 -7.92 1.18
C TYR A 190 -6.27 -7.19 2.02
N GLU A 191 -6.29 -5.85 2.01
CA GLU A 191 -7.33 -5.07 2.69
C GLU A 191 -8.70 -5.32 2.07
N ILE A 192 -8.75 -5.46 0.74
CA ILE A 192 -9.98 -5.82 0.02
C ILE A 192 -10.48 -7.20 0.44
N LEU A 193 -9.58 -8.19 0.61
CA LEU A 193 -9.95 -9.51 1.12
C LEU A 193 -10.50 -9.46 2.54
N LEU A 194 -9.90 -8.67 3.43
CA LEU A 194 -10.44 -8.47 4.79
C LEU A 194 -11.84 -7.89 4.74
N ARG A 195 -12.08 -6.89 3.88
CA ARG A 195 -13.43 -6.34 3.67
C ARG A 195 -14.42 -7.39 3.15
N HIS A 196 -14.02 -8.23 2.19
CA HIS A 196 -14.89 -9.31 1.71
C HIS A 196 -15.27 -10.28 2.85
N ILE A 197 -14.35 -10.60 3.75
CA ILE A 197 -14.62 -11.43 4.94
C ILE A 197 -15.59 -10.72 5.90
N GLU A 198 -15.40 -9.42 6.14
CA GLU A 198 -16.30 -8.64 6.99
C GLU A 198 -17.72 -8.57 6.44
N VAL A 199 -17.87 -8.33 5.13
CA VAL A 199 -19.19 -8.32 4.47
C VAL A 199 -19.84 -9.70 4.52
N HIS A 200 -19.07 -10.76 4.26
CA HIS A 200 -19.55 -12.14 4.40
C HIS A 200 -20.06 -12.41 5.82
N ARG A 201 -19.30 -11.99 6.83
CA ARG A 201 -19.68 -12.11 8.24
C ARG A 201 -20.99 -11.37 8.53
N TYR A 202 -21.13 -10.14 8.06
CA TYR A 202 -22.33 -9.34 8.24
C TYR A 202 -23.55 -10.05 7.65
N LEU A 203 -23.49 -10.46 6.38
CA LEU A 203 -24.59 -11.14 5.70
C LEU A 203 -24.97 -12.47 6.39
N ARG A 204 -23.98 -13.27 6.80
CA ARG A 204 -24.22 -14.51 7.54
C ARG A 204 -24.88 -14.27 8.89
N ASN A 205 -24.50 -13.21 9.60
CA ASN A 205 -25.09 -12.88 10.90
C ASN A 205 -26.53 -12.36 10.76
N GLU A 206 -26.84 -11.58 9.72
CA GLU A 206 -28.21 -11.19 9.37
C GLU A 206 -29.09 -12.43 9.10
N GLU A 207 -28.57 -13.39 8.35
CA GLU A 207 -29.26 -14.66 8.07
C GLU A 207 -29.45 -15.49 9.35
N SER A 208 -28.40 -15.65 10.17
CA SER A 208 -28.47 -16.34 11.46
C SER A 208 -29.54 -15.71 12.36
N GLN A 209 -29.63 -14.38 12.44
CA GLN A 209 -30.64 -13.69 13.24
C GLN A 209 -32.06 -13.99 12.77
N ARG A 210 -32.31 -13.99 11.46
CA ARG A 210 -33.62 -14.36 10.88
C ARG A 210 -34.01 -15.80 11.22
N ASN A 211 -33.02 -16.69 11.35
CA ASN A 211 -33.20 -18.11 11.64
C ASN A 211 -33.09 -18.45 13.15
N ASN A 212 -32.89 -17.47 14.04
CA ASN A 212 -32.60 -17.66 15.47
C ASN A 212 -31.36 -18.55 15.74
N GLU A 213 -30.34 -18.44 14.91
CA GLU A 213 -29.04 -19.09 15.06
C GLU A 213 -28.00 -18.14 15.67
N GLU A 214 -26.89 -18.70 16.14
CA GLU A 214 -25.80 -17.92 16.71
C GLU A 214 -25.05 -17.11 15.63
N SER A 215 -24.63 -15.90 15.98
CA SER A 215 -23.80 -15.06 15.10
C SER A 215 -22.38 -15.61 15.02
N LEU A 216 -21.81 -15.60 13.81
CA LEU A 216 -20.42 -16.00 13.59
C LEU A 216 -19.43 -15.03 14.23
N GLY A 217 -18.49 -15.61 14.98
CA GLY A 217 -17.26 -14.95 15.38
C GLY A 217 -16.35 -14.65 14.18
N TRP A 218 -15.31 -13.85 14.40
CA TRP A 218 -14.39 -13.47 13.33
C TRP A 218 -13.73 -14.68 12.64
N TYR A 219 -13.14 -15.60 13.40
CA TYR A 219 -12.44 -16.76 12.83
C TYR A 219 -13.39 -17.77 12.16
N GLU A 220 -14.62 -17.89 12.65
CA GLU A 220 -15.66 -18.70 12.01
C GLU A 220 -16.09 -18.08 10.68
N ALA A 221 -16.22 -16.76 10.63
CA ALA A 221 -16.50 -16.04 9.39
C ALA A 221 -15.35 -16.14 8.38
N VAL A 222 -14.09 -16.08 8.82
CA VAL A 222 -12.92 -16.33 7.96
C VAL A 222 -12.99 -17.72 7.33
N ALA A 223 -13.23 -18.76 8.15
CA ALA A 223 -13.33 -20.13 7.66
C ALA A 223 -14.54 -20.32 6.73
N SER A 224 -15.69 -19.76 7.11
CA SER A 224 -16.91 -19.80 6.30
C SER A 224 -16.74 -19.07 4.96
N TRP A 225 -16.11 -17.90 4.95
CA TRP A 225 -15.80 -17.17 3.72
C TRP A 225 -14.88 -17.98 2.81
N TYR A 226 -13.83 -18.57 3.39
CA TYR A 226 -12.89 -19.38 2.63
C TYR A 226 -13.59 -20.56 1.95
N ASP A 227 -14.40 -21.31 2.69
CA ASP A 227 -15.05 -22.53 2.19
C ASP A 227 -16.23 -22.25 1.25
N ASN A 228 -17.02 -21.20 1.51
CA ASN A 228 -18.30 -20.98 0.83
C ASN A 228 -18.27 -19.86 -0.20
N VAL A 229 -17.23 -19.01 -0.22
CA VAL A 229 -17.11 -17.90 -1.17
C VAL A 229 -15.83 -17.99 -1.98
N TYR A 230 -14.67 -18.06 -1.31
CA TYR A 230 -13.38 -18.06 -1.97
C TYR A 230 -13.17 -19.35 -2.78
N MET A 231 -13.24 -20.52 -2.13
CA MET A 231 -12.94 -21.81 -2.77
C MET A 231 -13.87 -22.14 -3.95
N PRO A 232 -15.20 -21.95 -3.88
CA PRO A 232 -16.07 -22.18 -5.03
C PRO A 232 -15.71 -21.30 -6.23
N MET A 233 -15.27 -20.06 -5.99
CA MET A 233 -14.80 -19.17 -7.04
C MET A 233 -13.44 -19.64 -7.61
N ILE A 234 -12.51 -20.09 -6.76
CA ILE A 234 -11.24 -20.66 -7.22
C ILE A 234 -11.46 -21.92 -8.05
N GLU A 235 -12.38 -22.80 -7.64
CA GLU A 235 -12.73 -24.01 -8.38
C GLU A 235 -13.33 -23.68 -9.75
N ALA A 236 -14.21 -22.68 -9.83
CA ALA A 236 -14.72 -22.19 -11.11
C ALA A 236 -13.60 -21.59 -11.98
N ILE A 237 -12.72 -20.74 -11.43
CA ILE A 237 -11.55 -20.17 -12.13
C ILE A 237 -10.69 -21.28 -12.75
N ARG A 238 -10.43 -22.35 -12.00
CA ARG A 238 -9.70 -23.54 -12.47
C ARG A 238 -10.47 -24.29 -13.54
N HIS A 239 -11.76 -24.55 -13.32
CA HIS A 239 -12.60 -25.29 -14.26
C HIS A 239 -12.63 -24.66 -15.66
N TYR A 240 -12.72 -23.32 -15.72
CA TYR A 240 -12.75 -22.59 -16.99
C TYR A 240 -11.35 -22.15 -17.50
N ASN A 241 -10.27 -22.56 -16.83
CA ASN A 241 -8.88 -22.20 -17.15
C ASN A 241 -8.68 -20.70 -17.39
N VAL A 242 -9.25 -19.86 -16.51
CA VAL A 242 -9.17 -18.39 -16.66
C VAL A 242 -7.72 -17.91 -16.54
N LEU A 243 -6.91 -18.58 -15.72
CA LEU A 243 -5.54 -18.18 -15.40
C LEU A 243 -4.61 -18.20 -16.62
N ASP A 244 -4.91 -19.00 -17.66
CA ASP A 244 -4.13 -19.06 -18.90
C ASP A 244 -4.05 -17.70 -19.62
N GLN A 245 -5.04 -16.82 -19.37
CA GLN A 245 -5.08 -15.47 -19.93
C GLN A 245 -4.27 -14.44 -19.11
N PHE A 246 -3.75 -14.85 -17.93
CA PHE A 246 -3.11 -13.96 -16.95
C PHE A 246 -1.83 -14.59 -16.34
N PRO A 247 -0.76 -14.80 -17.12
CA PRO A 247 0.40 -15.61 -16.71
C PRO A 247 1.23 -15.05 -15.55
N GLU A 248 1.12 -13.76 -15.23
CA GLU A 248 1.84 -13.11 -14.12
C GLU A 248 0.97 -12.94 -12.87
N ARG A 249 -0.21 -13.58 -12.81
CA ARG A 249 -1.22 -13.38 -11.77
C ARG A 249 -1.53 -14.67 -11.04
N THR A 250 -2.04 -14.52 -9.82
CA THR A 250 -2.49 -15.65 -9.01
C THR A 250 -3.99 -15.88 -9.16
N GLU A 251 -4.45 -17.03 -8.70
CA GLU A 251 -5.90 -17.31 -8.59
C GLU A 251 -6.61 -16.29 -7.69
N THR A 252 -5.95 -15.82 -6.64
CA THR A 252 -6.49 -14.80 -5.73
C THR A 252 -6.61 -13.43 -6.41
N ASP A 253 -5.65 -13.03 -7.27
CA ASP A 253 -5.76 -11.80 -8.05
C ASP A 253 -6.98 -11.85 -8.97
N VAL A 254 -7.13 -12.96 -9.70
CA VAL A 254 -8.27 -13.19 -10.62
C VAL A 254 -9.60 -13.25 -9.86
N TYR A 255 -9.62 -13.87 -8.67
CA TYR A 255 -10.78 -13.85 -7.77
C TYR A 255 -11.24 -12.42 -7.46
N LEU A 256 -10.32 -11.51 -7.10
CA LEU A 256 -10.68 -10.11 -6.81
C LEU A 256 -11.26 -9.41 -8.04
N TRP A 257 -10.72 -9.68 -9.24
CA TRP A 257 -11.23 -9.09 -10.47
C TRP A 257 -12.64 -9.59 -10.83
N ILE A 258 -12.88 -10.90 -10.68
CA ILE A 258 -14.19 -11.48 -10.92
C ILE A 258 -15.19 -10.99 -9.86
N ALA A 259 -14.80 -10.88 -8.60
CA ALA A 259 -15.65 -10.32 -7.55
C ALA A 259 -16.06 -8.87 -7.86
N HIS A 260 -15.13 -8.04 -8.31
CA HIS A 260 -15.43 -6.68 -8.75
C HIS A 260 -16.32 -6.65 -10.00
N HIS A 261 -16.05 -7.51 -10.98
CA HIS A 261 -16.85 -7.61 -12.19
C HIS A 261 -18.29 -8.05 -11.90
N ARG A 262 -18.46 -9.04 -11.01
CA ARG A 262 -19.76 -9.51 -10.52
C ARG A 262 -20.55 -8.36 -9.92
N GLU A 263 -19.91 -7.55 -9.08
CA GLU A 263 -20.53 -6.38 -8.45
C GLU A 263 -21.02 -5.36 -9.49
N GLN A 264 -20.19 -5.05 -10.50
CA GLN A 264 -20.57 -4.15 -11.58
C GLN A 264 -21.81 -4.63 -12.35
N ILE A 265 -21.94 -5.94 -12.56
CA ILE A 265 -23.10 -6.53 -13.23
C ILE A 265 -24.32 -6.49 -12.33
N SER A 266 -24.19 -6.91 -11.08
CA SER A 266 -25.27 -6.84 -10.09
C SER A 266 -25.84 -5.43 -9.99
N GLN A 267 -24.99 -4.40 -9.85
CA GLN A 267 -25.44 -3.00 -9.79
C GLN A 267 -26.08 -2.52 -11.08
N ARG A 268 -25.46 -2.82 -12.23
CA ARG A 268 -25.94 -2.33 -13.54
C ARG A 268 -27.28 -2.92 -13.94
N TYR A 269 -27.53 -4.18 -13.59
CA TYR A 269 -28.72 -4.92 -14.01
C TYR A 269 -29.71 -5.20 -12.86
N GLY A 270 -29.40 -4.79 -11.62
CA GLY A 270 -30.19 -5.08 -10.43
C GLY A 270 -30.36 -6.58 -10.22
N LEU A 271 -29.25 -7.30 -10.11
CA LEU A 271 -29.22 -8.76 -9.98
C LEU A 271 -28.61 -9.17 -8.64
N ALA A 272 -29.11 -10.27 -8.08
CA ALA A 272 -28.51 -10.90 -6.92
C ALA A 272 -27.07 -11.32 -7.22
N PRO A 273 -26.24 -11.58 -6.20
CA PRO A 273 -24.89 -12.11 -6.41
C PRO A 273 -24.92 -13.29 -7.40
N LEU A 274 -24.14 -13.15 -8.47
CA LEU A 274 -23.99 -14.21 -9.46
C LEU A 274 -23.30 -15.43 -8.84
N SER A 275 -23.70 -16.62 -9.28
CA SER A 275 -23.01 -17.86 -8.93
C SER A 275 -21.57 -17.84 -9.47
N PRO A 276 -20.65 -18.64 -8.89
CA PRO A 276 -19.26 -18.70 -9.35
C PRO A 276 -19.11 -18.98 -10.85
N ASP A 277 -19.82 -19.98 -11.38
CA ASP A 277 -19.79 -20.34 -12.80
C ASP A 277 -20.23 -19.19 -13.71
N VAL A 278 -21.36 -18.55 -13.40
CA VAL A 278 -21.91 -17.45 -14.21
C VAL A 278 -21.00 -16.22 -14.14
N ALA A 279 -20.44 -15.92 -12.96
CA ALA A 279 -19.49 -14.83 -12.78
C ALA A 279 -18.21 -15.04 -13.60
N VAL A 280 -17.66 -16.26 -13.59
CA VAL A 280 -16.47 -16.63 -14.37
C VAL A 280 -16.78 -16.63 -15.87
N ALA A 281 -17.88 -17.22 -16.30
CA ALA A 281 -18.27 -17.28 -17.72
C ALA A 281 -18.45 -15.87 -18.31
N THR A 282 -19.19 -15.02 -17.61
CA THR A 282 -19.40 -13.62 -18.02
C THR A 282 -18.08 -12.84 -18.03
N PHE A 283 -17.22 -13.04 -17.02
CA PHE A 283 -15.90 -12.41 -16.98
C PHE A 283 -15.04 -12.84 -18.18
N ARG A 284 -15.01 -14.14 -18.51
CA ARG A 284 -14.28 -14.66 -19.66
C ARG A 284 -14.78 -14.05 -20.95
N GLU A 285 -16.09 -13.95 -21.19
CA GLU A 285 -16.61 -13.41 -22.45
C GLU A 285 -16.27 -11.92 -22.67
N VAL A 286 -16.20 -11.15 -21.59
CA VAL A 286 -15.74 -9.75 -21.68
C VAL A 286 -14.25 -9.66 -22.03
N HIS A 287 -13.46 -10.68 -21.67
CA HIS A 287 -12.00 -10.69 -21.80
C HIS A 287 -11.46 -11.65 -22.89
N SER A 288 -12.31 -12.46 -23.53
CA SER A 288 -11.91 -13.64 -24.31
C SER A 288 -11.28 -13.33 -25.67
N GLU A 289 -11.64 -12.25 -26.39
CA GLU A 289 -11.10 -12.04 -27.75
C GLU A 289 -10.87 -10.57 -28.23
N ARG A 290 -10.88 -9.53 -27.38
CA ARG A 290 -10.81 -8.11 -27.88
C ARG A 290 -9.89 -7.09 -27.18
N LEU A 291 -8.95 -7.48 -26.30
CA LEU A 291 -8.16 -6.49 -25.53
C LEU A 291 -6.63 -6.71 -25.53
N LEU A 292 -6.12 -7.60 -26.37
CA LEU A 292 -4.69 -7.95 -26.46
C LEU A 292 -3.74 -6.80 -26.90
N GLU A 293 -4.22 -5.59 -27.23
CA GLU A 293 -3.38 -4.44 -27.60
C GLU A 293 -3.58 -3.15 -26.77
N ARG A 294 -4.55 -3.06 -25.83
CA ARG A 294 -4.93 -1.75 -25.24
C ARG A 294 -4.68 -1.55 -23.74
N THR A 295 -4.23 -2.55 -22.98
CA THR A 295 -4.31 -2.48 -21.50
C THR A 295 -2.98 -2.60 -20.76
N VAL A 296 -1.87 -2.16 -21.39
CA VAL A 296 -0.62 -1.84 -20.66
C VAL A 296 -0.49 -0.33 -20.40
N LYS A 297 -1.52 0.49 -20.73
CA LYS A 297 -1.48 1.95 -20.55
C LYS A 297 -2.74 2.59 -19.96
N SER A 298 -3.47 1.87 -19.12
CA SER A 298 -4.75 2.34 -18.59
C SER A 298 -4.83 2.33 -17.07
N VAL A 299 -3.72 2.62 -16.39
CA VAL A 299 -3.79 3.26 -15.06
C VAL A 299 -4.04 4.75 -15.30
N ARG A 300 -5.28 5.10 -15.68
CA ARG A 300 -5.86 6.43 -15.49
C ARG A 300 -7.35 6.39 -15.86
N LEU A 301 -8.17 6.49 -14.82
CA LEU A 301 -9.35 7.36 -14.77
C LEU A 301 -10.18 7.47 -16.06
N GLY A 302 -11.34 6.79 -16.07
CA GLY A 302 -12.49 7.20 -16.87
C GLY A 302 -12.67 6.51 -18.22
N LEU A 303 -13.45 5.43 -18.26
CA LEU A 303 -14.14 4.98 -19.47
C LEU A 303 -15.54 4.47 -19.11
N HIS A 304 -16.44 5.40 -18.77
CA HIS A 304 -17.83 5.23 -19.19
C HIS A 304 -17.93 5.57 -20.68
N ARG A 305 -18.80 4.81 -21.37
CA ARG A 305 -19.26 4.94 -22.77
C ARG A 305 -18.46 4.14 -23.80
N ALA A 306 -18.91 2.91 -24.05
CA ALA A 306 -19.58 2.56 -25.31
C ALA A 306 -19.74 1.04 -25.42
N PHE A 307 -20.78 0.48 -24.81
CA PHE A 307 -21.36 -0.79 -25.26
C PHE A 307 -22.88 -0.63 -25.19
N GLY A 308 -23.55 -0.89 -26.32
CA GLY A 308 -25.00 -0.87 -26.43
C GLY A 308 -25.62 -1.71 -25.32
N LEU A 309 -26.76 -1.26 -24.80
CA LEU A 309 -27.52 -1.95 -23.78
C LEU A 309 -28.03 -3.27 -24.37
N THR A 310 -27.31 -4.37 -24.14
CA THR A 310 -27.93 -5.69 -24.22
C THR A 310 -28.86 -5.82 -23.01
N GLU A 311 -30.04 -6.43 -23.20
CA GLU A 311 -30.98 -6.64 -22.10
C GLU A 311 -30.41 -7.59 -21.04
N THR A 312 -29.49 -8.47 -21.43
CA THR A 312 -28.75 -9.40 -20.56
C THR A 312 -27.23 -9.15 -20.60
N PRO A 313 -26.50 -9.46 -19.51
CA PRO A 313 -25.03 -9.47 -19.51
C PRO A 313 -24.47 -10.47 -20.55
N LEU A 314 -23.37 -10.09 -21.21
CA LEU A 314 -22.65 -10.98 -22.14
C LEU A 314 -22.13 -12.22 -21.40
N GLY A 315 -22.30 -13.41 -21.98
CA GLY A 315 -21.86 -14.67 -21.34
C GLY A 315 -22.81 -15.22 -20.27
N MET A 316 -23.98 -14.58 -20.10
CA MET A 316 -25.08 -15.06 -19.26
C MET A 316 -26.27 -15.49 -20.14
N THR A 317 -26.85 -16.64 -19.83
CA THR A 317 -28.08 -17.14 -20.47
C THR A 317 -29.31 -16.39 -19.94
N GLU A 318 -30.40 -16.42 -20.70
CA GLU A 318 -31.66 -15.78 -20.28
C GLU A 318 -32.24 -16.42 -19.00
N GLU A 319 -32.09 -17.74 -18.84
CA GLU A 319 -32.52 -18.46 -17.65
C GLU A 319 -31.76 -18.01 -16.39
N GLU A 320 -30.43 -17.92 -16.47
CA GLU A 320 -29.57 -17.45 -15.37
C GLU A 320 -29.87 -15.99 -14.99
N TYR A 321 -30.13 -15.14 -15.98
CA TYR A 321 -30.52 -13.75 -15.75
C TYR A 321 -31.84 -13.65 -14.98
N LEU A 322 -32.86 -14.39 -15.42
CA LEU A 322 -34.17 -14.40 -14.76
C LEU A 322 -34.11 -14.98 -13.35
N GLU A 323 -33.28 -16.01 -13.14
CA GLU A 323 -33.06 -16.58 -11.81
C GLU A 323 -32.37 -15.59 -10.87
N ALA A 324 -31.30 -14.94 -11.31
CA ALA A 324 -30.61 -13.92 -10.52
C ALA A 324 -31.51 -12.72 -10.19
N ARG A 325 -32.42 -12.35 -11.10
CA ARG A 325 -33.40 -11.29 -10.84
C ARG A 325 -34.44 -11.70 -9.81
N LYS A 326 -34.96 -12.94 -9.88
CA LYS A 326 -35.90 -13.47 -8.90
C LYS A 326 -35.30 -13.51 -7.49
N ARG A 327 -34.03 -13.91 -7.36
CA ARG A 327 -33.31 -13.90 -6.08
C ARG A 327 -33.14 -12.47 -5.54
N HIS A 328 -32.85 -11.51 -6.41
CA HIS A 328 -32.74 -10.11 -6.03
C HIS A 328 -34.07 -9.56 -5.51
N ASP A 329 -35.16 -9.82 -6.25
CA ASP A 329 -36.50 -9.40 -5.85
C ASP A 329 -36.96 -10.12 -4.55
N ALA A 330 -36.37 -11.28 -4.23
CA ALA A 330 -36.55 -11.99 -2.96
C ALA A 330 -35.69 -11.44 -1.80
N GLY A 331 -34.85 -10.42 -2.05
CA GLY A 331 -34.06 -9.72 -1.03
C GLY A 331 -32.60 -10.15 -0.93
N GLU A 332 -32.07 -10.94 -1.87
CA GLU A 332 -30.63 -11.18 -1.95
C GLU A 332 -29.91 -9.95 -2.55
N ILE A 333 -28.96 -9.41 -1.80
CA ILE A 333 -28.24 -8.17 -2.14
C ILE A 333 -26.79 -8.44 -2.53
N SER A 334 -26.21 -7.53 -3.32
CA SER A 334 -24.82 -7.59 -3.76
C SER A 334 -23.82 -7.32 -2.62
N LEU A 335 -22.52 -7.53 -2.89
CA LEU A 335 -21.47 -7.22 -1.91
C LEU A 335 -21.40 -5.70 -1.68
N GLY A 336 -21.53 -4.91 -2.73
CA GLY A 336 -21.55 -3.44 -2.65
C GLY A 336 -22.76 -2.90 -1.89
N GLU A 337 -23.94 -3.47 -2.10
CA GLU A 337 -25.16 -3.11 -1.35
C GLU A 337 -25.01 -3.48 0.14
N ALA A 338 -24.45 -4.66 0.43
CA ALA A 338 -24.17 -5.09 1.80
C ALA A 338 -23.10 -4.20 2.48
N GLU A 339 -22.09 -3.72 1.75
CA GLU A 339 -21.10 -2.77 2.26
C GLU A 339 -21.73 -1.43 2.66
N GLU A 340 -22.68 -0.93 1.87
CA GLU A 340 -23.39 0.32 2.16
C GLU A 340 -24.24 0.17 3.42
N LEU A 341 -25.02 -0.91 3.52
CA LEU A 341 -25.82 -1.21 4.71
C LEU A 341 -24.95 -1.41 5.96
N ASN A 342 -23.85 -2.15 5.86
CA ASN A 342 -22.94 -2.36 6.99
C ASN A 342 -22.31 -1.02 7.44
N ARG A 343 -21.95 -0.15 6.50
CA ARG A 343 -21.42 1.19 6.82
C ARG A 343 -22.45 2.03 7.58
N GLU A 344 -23.71 2.01 7.16
CA GLU A 344 -24.79 2.71 7.84
C GLU A 344 -25.01 2.15 9.27
N HIS A 345 -25.02 0.83 9.43
CA HIS A 345 -25.17 0.17 10.73
C HIS A 345 -24.01 0.51 11.70
N VAL A 346 -22.77 0.53 11.21
CA VAL A 346 -21.60 0.90 12.04
C VAL A 346 -21.66 2.36 12.49
N VAL A 347 -22.15 3.27 11.63
CA VAL A 347 -22.33 4.68 11.98
C VAL A 347 -23.46 4.87 13.01
N GLU A 348 -24.56 4.13 12.88
CA GLU A 348 -25.70 4.20 13.79
C GLU A 348 -25.38 3.65 15.20
N GLN A 349 -24.43 2.70 15.28
CA GLN A 349 -24.00 2.08 16.54
C GLN A 349 -22.76 2.73 17.16
N ALA A 350 -22.17 3.76 16.53
CA ALA A 350 -21.07 4.51 17.11
C ALA A 350 -21.55 5.28 18.36
N PRO A 351 -20.87 5.18 19.51
CA PRO A 351 -21.29 5.91 20.71
C PRO A 351 -21.26 7.41 20.44
N ALA A 352 -22.36 8.10 20.77
CA ALA A 352 -22.44 9.55 20.74
C ALA A 352 -21.69 10.12 21.94
N ASP A 353 -20.35 10.20 21.88
CA ASP A 353 -19.55 10.97 22.83
C ASP A 353 -18.30 11.54 22.14
N ASP A 354 -18.34 12.88 22.02
CA ASP A 354 -17.26 13.89 21.90
C ASP A 354 -17.67 15.01 20.92
N ALA A 355 -18.84 15.59 21.18
CA ALA A 355 -19.27 16.84 20.59
C ALA A 355 -19.73 17.82 21.68
N ASP A 356 -18.96 17.98 22.76
CA ASP A 356 -18.98 19.22 23.55
C ASP A 356 -17.78 19.26 24.51
N GLU A 357 -16.71 19.98 24.14
CA GLU A 357 -15.83 20.73 25.06
C GLU A 357 -14.70 21.42 24.26
N THR A 358 -15.07 22.46 23.53
CA THR A 358 -14.17 23.60 23.30
C THR A 358 -14.99 24.89 23.37
N GLU A 359 -15.40 25.26 24.58
CA GLU A 359 -15.83 26.65 24.84
C GLU A 359 -14.64 27.59 24.66
N ALA A 360 -14.83 28.54 23.75
CA ALA A 360 -13.90 29.59 23.41
C ALA A 360 -13.70 30.55 24.58
N VAL A 361 -12.48 30.64 25.09
CA VAL A 361 -12.00 31.76 25.90
C VAL A 361 -11.25 32.72 24.99
N ASP A 362 -11.94 33.73 24.44
CA ASP A 362 -11.33 35.05 24.22
C ASP A 362 -12.39 36.14 24.00
N SER A 363 -12.58 37.01 25.00
CA SER A 363 -13.13 38.35 24.82
C SER A 363 -12.61 39.25 25.95
N PRO A 364 -12.02 40.42 25.66
CA PRO A 364 -11.32 41.25 26.64
C PRO A 364 -12.30 42.10 27.48
N PRO A 365 -11.91 42.50 28.71
CA PRO A 365 -12.77 43.25 29.60
C PRO A 365 -12.90 44.72 29.16
N GLN A 366 -14.15 45.21 29.21
CA GLN A 366 -14.53 46.60 29.00
C GLN A 366 -14.02 47.50 30.14
N THR A 367 -13.52 48.67 29.75
CA THR A 367 -13.10 49.77 30.63
C THR A 367 -14.28 50.39 31.38
N PRO A 368 -14.17 50.71 32.69
CA PRO A 368 -15.24 51.37 33.43
C PRO A 368 -15.24 52.89 33.21
N GLY A 369 -16.45 53.42 33.01
CA GLY A 369 -16.74 54.86 32.86
C GLY A 369 -16.59 55.64 34.16
N PHE A 370 -16.11 56.87 34.00
CA PHE A 370 -15.77 57.88 35.00
C PHE A 370 -17.00 58.76 35.32
N ILE A 371 -17.35 58.97 36.60
CA ILE A 371 -18.19 60.10 37.06
C ILE A 371 -17.62 60.62 38.40
N PRO A 372 -17.52 61.96 38.63
CA PRO A 372 -16.63 62.56 39.64
C PRO A 372 -17.30 63.03 40.96
N ALA A 373 -16.45 63.16 42.00
CA ALA A 373 -16.36 64.13 43.11
C ALA A 373 -17.61 64.56 43.93
N PRO A 374 -17.47 64.89 45.23
CA PRO A 374 -16.89 66.18 45.61
C PRO A 374 -15.94 66.16 46.83
N THR A 375 -15.26 67.30 46.91
CA THR A 375 -14.32 67.85 47.88
C THR A 375 -14.87 68.08 49.30
N GLU A 376 -13.91 68.12 50.25
CA GLU A 376 -13.92 68.75 51.59
C GLU A 376 -14.78 68.06 52.67
N SER A 377 -14.26 67.79 53.88
CA SER A 377 -13.37 68.59 54.73
C SER A 377 -12.44 67.74 55.59
#